data_AF-A0A968TLP3-F1
#
_entry.id   AF-A0A968TLP3-F1
#
_cell.length_a   1.000
_cell.length_b   1.000
_cell.length_c   1.000
_cell.angle_alpha   90.00
_cell.angle_beta   90.00
_cell.angle_gamma   90.00
#
_symmetry.space_group_name_H-M   'P 1'
#
loop_
_entity.id
_entity.type
_entity.pdbx_description
1 polymer ?
#
loop_
_entity_poly.entity_id
_entity_poly.type
_entity_poly.pdbx_seq_one_letter_code
_entity_poly.pdbx_strand_id
1 'polypeptide(L)'
;MAKLLEHKLKEWLNESPSFRPIREKIYEQLDINDDIRVLLQAEDSRLWQLPWHLWDFFQRYHSAELAVSTPVYEEVTVKNISSKKIRILAILGDRTGIDIEADRQFLENLPNTEVVFLVEPKRQELDSKLWDEIGWDILFFAGHSRTQGETGEIDINDNESLTIDN
;
A
#
# COMPACT_ATOMS: atom_id res chain seq x y z
N MET A 1 8.15 23.66 1.25
CA MET A 1 9.04 22.63 1.84
C MET A 1 8.90 21.28 1.15
N ALA A 2 7.69 20.74 0.93
CA ALA A 2 7.49 19.43 0.27
C ALA A 2 8.22 19.28 -1.08
N LYS A 3 8.05 20.23 -2.02
CA LYS A 3 8.73 20.18 -3.33
C LYS A 3 10.26 20.17 -3.27
N LEU A 4 10.85 20.80 -2.24
CA LEU A 4 12.31 20.81 -2.07
C LEU A 4 12.82 19.45 -1.59
N LEU A 5 12.11 18.82 -0.66
CA LEU A 5 12.44 17.47 -0.18
C LEU A 5 12.32 16.46 -1.33
N GLU A 6 11.21 16.51 -2.08
CA GLU A 6 10.97 15.69 -3.26
C GLU A 6 12.13 15.79 -4.26
N HIS A 7 12.50 17.02 -4.62
CA HIS A 7 13.60 17.28 -5.55
C HIS A 7 14.94 16.76 -5.02
N LYS A 8 15.30 17.08 -3.78
CA LYS A 8 16.57 16.63 -3.19
C LYS A 8 16.66 15.12 -3.04
N LEU A 9 15.55 14.47 -2.68
CA LEU A 9 15.51 13.01 -2.58
C LEU A 9 15.67 12.39 -3.95
N LYS A 10 14.97 12.92 -4.97
CA LYS A 10 15.10 12.46 -6.35
C LYS A 10 16.53 12.62 -6.87
N GLU A 11 17.16 13.77 -6.65
CA GLU A 11 18.57 13.99 -6.99
C GLU A 11 19.47 13.00 -6.26
N TRP A 12 19.22 12.74 -4.97
CA TRP A 12 20.04 11.81 -4.21
C TRP A 12 19.92 10.36 -4.73
N LEU A 13 18.71 9.88 -4.98
CA LEU A 13 18.44 8.51 -5.47
C LEU A 13 18.98 8.28 -6.89
N ASN A 14 19.00 9.31 -7.72
CA ASN A 14 19.30 9.17 -9.14
C ASN A 14 20.66 9.75 -9.57
N GLU A 15 21.28 10.62 -8.79
CA GLU A 15 22.48 11.34 -9.24
C GLU A 15 23.60 11.36 -8.20
N SER A 16 23.29 11.15 -6.92
CA SER A 16 24.31 11.25 -5.86
C SER A 16 25.39 10.15 -5.98
N PRO A 17 26.68 10.53 -5.91
CA PRO A 17 27.78 9.58 -5.81
C PRO A 17 27.66 8.62 -4.62
N SER A 18 26.98 9.02 -3.53
CA SER A 18 26.84 8.16 -2.35
C SER A 18 25.84 7.02 -2.52
N PHE A 19 24.82 7.18 -3.38
CA PHE A 19 23.83 6.14 -3.65
C PHE A 19 24.12 5.35 -4.92
N ARG A 20 24.92 5.93 -5.83
CA ARG A 20 25.30 5.34 -7.12
C ARG A 20 25.78 3.87 -7.04
N PRO A 21 26.64 3.45 -6.10
CA PRO A 21 27.11 2.05 -6.05
C PRO A 21 25.99 1.05 -5.80
N ILE A 22 24.99 1.40 -4.99
CA ILE A 22 23.82 0.56 -4.71
C ILE A 22 23.00 0.42 -6.00
N ARG A 23 22.71 1.55 -6.65
CA ARG A 23 21.93 1.57 -7.89
C ARG A 23 22.59 0.78 -9.02
N GLU A 24 23.89 0.96 -9.24
CA GLU A 24 24.61 0.24 -10.29
C GLU A 24 24.59 -1.27 -10.05
N LYS A 25 24.80 -1.71 -8.80
CA LYS A 25 24.70 -3.12 -8.44
C LYS A 25 23.30 -3.70 -8.67
N ILE A 26 22.25 -2.93 -8.42
CA ILE A 26 20.86 -3.34 -8.70
C ILE A 26 20.67 -3.53 -10.22
N TYR A 27 21.13 -2.59 -11.04
CA TYR A 27 21.01 -2.68 -12.50
C TYR A 27 21.86 -3.80 -13.12
N GLU A 28 22.94 -4.23 -12.47
CA GLU A 28 23.75 -5.35 -12.93
C GLU A 28 23.13 -6.72 -12.63
N GLN A 29 22.29 -6.82 -11.59
CA GLN A 29 21.83 -8.11 -11.06
C GLN A 29 20.37 -8.42 -11.38
N LEU A 30 19.55 -7.42 -11.72
CA LEU A 30 18.11 -7.58 -11.92
C LEU A 30 17.71 -7.42 -13.39
N ASP A 31 16.84 -8.30 -13.87
CA ASP A 31 16.20 -8.16 -15.18
C ASP A 31 14.97 -7.23 -15.08
N ILE A 32 14.73 -6.48 -16.15
CA ILE A 32 13.61 -5.52 -16.21
C ILE A 32 12.23 -6.20 -16.11
N ASN A 33 12.16 -7.50 -16.42
CA ASN A 33 10.94 -8.28 -16.39
C ASN A 33 10.79 -9.12 -15.11
N ASP A 34 11.72 -9.02 -14.16
CA ASP A 34 11.62 -9.74 -12.90
C ASP A 34 10.54 -9.14 -12.00
N ASP A 35 9.80 -10.01 -11.30
CA ASP A 35 8.98 -9.61 -10.15
C ASP A 35 9.91 -9.31 -8.97
N ILE A 36 10.06 -8.03 -8.63
CA ILE A 36 11.08 -7.57 -7.68
C ILE A 36 10.42 -7.02 -6.43
N ARG A 37 10.89 -7.47 -5.26
CA ARG A 37 10.51 -6.89 -3.97
C ARG A 37 11.67 -6.14 -3.37
N VAL A 38 11.54 -4.82 -3.24
CA VAL A 38 12.51 -3.95 -2.57
C VAL A 38 12.08 -3.78 -1.11
N LEU A 39 12.91 -4.27 -0.18
CA LEU A 39 12.66 -4.14 1.26
C LEU A 39 13.46 -2.97 1.83
N LEU A 40 12.77 -1.92 2.29
CA LEU A 40 13.38 -0.84 3.07
C LEU A 40 13.27 -1.16 4.56
N GLN A 41 14.41 -1.53 5.14
CA GLN A 41 14.53 -1.81 6.56
C GLN A 41 15.16 -0.63 7.29
N ALA A 42 14.41 -0.02 8.20
CA ALA A 42 14.88 1.11 8.99
C ALA A 42 14.23 1.10 10.37
N GLU A 43 14.99 1.45 11.41
CA GLU A 43 14.45 1.67 12.76
C GLU A 43 13.69 3.00 12.87
N ASP A 44 14.09 3.99 12.07
CA ASP A 44 13.51 5.32 12.07
C ASP A 44 12.31 5.41 11.11
N SER A 45 11.10 5.53 11.67
CA SER A 45 9.84 5.60 10.91
C SER A 45 9.77 6.81 9.97
N ARG A 46 10.55 7.87 10.21
CA ARG A 46 10.62 9.03 9.31
C ARG A 46 11.21 8.66 7.96
N LEU A 47 12.04 7.63 7.89
CA LEU A 47 12.58 7.13 6.63
C LEU A 47 11.51 6.44 5.80
N TRP A 48 10.52 5.79 6.42
CA TRP A 48 9.40 5.20 5.69
C TRP A 48 8.49 6.24 5.04
N GLN A 49 8.42 7.44 5.62
CA GLN A 49 7.62 8.56 5.11
C GLN A 49 8.25 9.28 3.91
N LEU A 50 9.48 8.93 3.52
CA LEU A 50 10.10 9.52 2.34
C LEU A 50 9.39 9.05 1.06
N PRO A 51 9.26 9.91 0.04
CA PRO A 51 8.63 9.55 -1.23
C PRO A 51 9.54 8.67 -2.09
N TRP A 52 9.74 7.42 -1.69
CA TRP A 52 10.61 6.44 -2.38
C TRP A 52 10.17 6.10 -3.80
N HIS A 53 8.89 6.33 -4.13
CA HIS A 53 8.37 6.20 -5.49
C HIS A 53 9.05 7.14 -6.50
N LEU A 54 9.78 8.16 -6.03
CA LEU A 54 10.58 9.06 -6.88
C LEU A 54 11.88 8.44 -7.39
N TRP A 55 12.21 7.24 -6.93
CA TRP A 55 13.34 6.50 -7.49
C TRP A 55 12.97 6.02 -8.90
N ASP A 56 13.72 6.47 -9.90
CA ASP A 56 13.45 6.12 -11.31
C ASP A 56 13.56 4.60 -11.58
N PHE A 57 14.14 3.84 -10.65
CA PHE A 57 14.12 2.38 -10.64
C PHE A 57 12.71 1.81 -10.81
N PHE A 58 11.71 2.30 -10.06
CA PHE A 58 10.34 1.78 -10.13
C PHE A 58 9.63 2.15 -11.44
N GLN A 59 10.12 3.14 -12.18
CA GLN A 59 9.63 3.44 -13.53
C GLN A 59 10.20 2.49 -14.57
N ARG A 60 11.39 1.94 -14.31
CA ARG A 60 12.07 1.02 -15.22
C ARG A 60 11.61 -0.42 -14.99
N TYR A 61 11.59 -0.84 -13.73
CA TYR A 61 11.20 -2.17 -13.30
C TYR A 61 9.73 -2.15 -12.88
N HIS A 62 8.83 -2.37 -13.83
CA HIS A 62 7.38 -2.16 -13.66
C HIS A 62 6.73 -3.14 -12.68
N SER A 63 7.33 -4.32 -12.51
CA SER A 63 6.92 -5.32 -11.52
C SER A 63 7.65 -5.18 -10.17
N ALA A 64 8.35 -4.06 -9.95
CA ALA A 64 9.02 -3.81 -8.69
C ALA A 64 8.08 -3.16 -7.66
N GLU A 65 7.97 -3.77 -6.48
CA GLU A 65 7.25 -3.23 -5.35
C GLU A 65 8.19 -2.77 -4.23
N LEU A 66 7.80 -1.72 -3.52
CA LEU A 66 8.46 -1.29 -2.29
C LEU A 66 7.66 -1.79 -1.09
N ALA A 67 8.33 -2.49 -0.19
CA ALA A 67 7.81 -2.77 1.14
C ALA A 67 8.73 -2.17 2.21
N VAL A 68 8.13 -1.65 3.27
CA VAL A 68 8.84 -1.15 4.45
C VAL A 68 8.71 -2.15 5.58
N SER A 69 9.77 -2.35 6.35
CA SER A 69 9.69 -3.18 7.55
C SER A 69 10.59 -2.67 8.66
N THR A 70 10.25 -3.04 9.89
CA THR A 70 11.20 -3.03 11.00
C THR A 70 12.32 -4.04 10.73
N PRO A 71 13.53 -3.85 11.30
CA PRO A 71 14.63 -4.82 11.16
C PRO A 71 14.33 -6.18 11.78
N VAL A 72 13.39 -6.24 12.73
CA VAL A 72 12.90 -7.46 13.35
C VAL A 72 11.50 -7.73 12.84
N TYR A 73 11.30 -8.85 12.13
CA TYR A 73 9.99 -9.34 11.71
C TYR A 73 9.97 -10.87 11.75
N GLU A 74 8.79 -11.45 12.00
CA GLU A 74 8.55 -12.88 11.79
C GLU A 74 8.10 -13.10 10.35
N GLU A 75 8.80 -13.97 9.62
CA GLU A 75 8.40 -14.35 8.27
C GLU A 75 7.12 -15.18 8.34
N VAL A 76 5.98 -14.57 8.05
CA VAL A 76 4.73 -15.31 7.89
C VAL A 76 4.78 -16.02 6.55
N THR A 77 4.83 -17.35 6.58
CA THR A 77 4.71 -18.16 5.36
C THR A 77 3.27 -18.07 4.86
N VAL A 78 3.00 -17.09 4.00
CA VAL A 78 1.71 -17.01 3.31
C VAL A 78 1.63 -18.19 2.36
N LYS A 79 0.64 -19.06 2.54
CA LYS A 79 0.38 -20.14 1.58
C LYS A 79 0.05 -19.49 0.24
N ASN A 80 0.82 -19.81 -0.80
CA ASN A 80 0.50 -19.44 -2.17
C ASN A 80 -0.97 -19.80 -2.45
N ILE A 81 -1.79 -18.78 -2.70
CA ILE A 81 -3.20 -18.92 -3.05
C ILE A 81 -3.25 -19.45 -4.50
N SER A 82 -2.92 -20.72 -4.65
CA SER A 82 -2.92 -21.37 -5.95
C SER A 82 -4.38 -21.60 -6.39
N SER A 83 -4.75 -20.98 -7.51
CA SER A 83 -5.92 -21.28 -8.36
C SER A 83 -7.33 -20.94 -7.85
N LYS A 84 -7.49 -20.13 -6.79
CA LYS A 84 -8.82 -19.66 -6.36
C LYS A 84 -9.12 -18.25 -6.87
N LYS A 85 -10.41 -17.96 -7.06
CA LYS A 85 -10.95 -16.61 -7.31
C LYS A 85 -10.51 -15.70 -6.15
N ILE A 86 -9.86 -14.58 -6.46
CA ILE A 86 -9.31 -13.64 -5.46
C ILE A 86 -10.47 -12.95 -4.75
N ARG A 87 -10.56 -13.03 -3.42
CA ARG A 87 -11.58 -12.34 -2.61
C ARG A 87 -11.08 -10.98 -2.14
N ILE A 88 -11.82 -9.94 -2.51
CA ILE A 88 -11.53 -8.55 -2.18
C ILE A 88 -12.65 -8.03 -1.29
N LEU A 89 -12.32 -7.56 -0.08
CA LEU A 89 -13.21 -6.75 0.73
C LEU A 89 -12.95 -5.28 0.41
N ALA A 90 -13.91 -4.61 -0.22
CA ALA A 90 -13.81 -3.20 -0.61
C ALA A 90 -14.65 -2.32 0.32
N ILE A 91 -13.99 -1.52 1.14
CA ILE A 91 -14.60 -0.55 2.05
C ILE A 91 -14.61 0.80 1.35
N LEU A 92 -15.81 1.29 1.03
CA LEU A 92 -16.04 2.63 0.50
C LEU A 92 -16.51 3.50 1.65
N GLY A 93 -15.61 4.29 2.23
CA GLY A 93 -15.86 5.15 3.37
C GLY A 93 -16.61 6.43 3.01
N ASP A 94 -16.44 7.48 3.83
CA ASP A 94 -17.05 8.79 3.58
C ASP A 94 -16.70 9.33 2.18
N ARG A 95 -17.74 9.55 1.37
CA ARG A 95 -17.65 10.02 -0.02
C ARG A 95 -17.52 11.54 -0.16
N THR A 96 -17.42 12.28 0.93
CA THR A 96 -17.43 13.75 0.93
C THR A 96 -16.27 14.32 0.12
N GLY A 97 -16.53 14.75 -1.10
CA GLY A 97 -15.51 15.38 -1.96
C GLY A 97 -14.58 14.41 -2.70
N ILE A 98 -14.90 13.11 -2.74
CA ILE A 98 -14.20 12.10 -3.55
C ILE A 98 -15.19 11.28 -4.39
N ASP A 99 -14.76 10.80 -5.56
CA ASP A 99 -15.58 9.96 -6.44
C ASP A 99 -15.27 8.47 -6.23
N ILE A 100 -15.99 7.86 -5.29
CA ILE A 100 -15.87 6.42 -5.00
C ILE A 100 -16.50 5.51 -6.07
N GLU A 101 -17.27 6.06 -7.00
CA GLU A 101 -17.93 5.26 -8.05
C GLU A 101 -16.93 4.81 -9.12
N ALA A 102 -15.91 5.62 -9.42
CA ALA A 102 -14.81 5.22 -10.28
C ALA A 102 -14.06 4.01 -9.71
N ASP A 103 -13.77 4.02 -8.40
CA ASP A 103 -13.11 2.92 -7.70
C ASP A 103 -13.99 1.66 -7.69
N ARG A 104 -15.29 1.81 -7.43
CA ARG A 104 -16.27 0.71 -7.52
C ARG A 104 -16.26 0.07 -8.91
N GLN A 105 -16.41 0.88 -9.95
CA GLN A 105 -16.45 0.39 -11.33
C GLN A 105 -15.13 -0.31 -11.71
N PHE A 106 -14.00 0.21 -11.28
CA PHE A 106 -12.71 -0.44 -11.49
C PHE A 106 -12.68 -1.84 -10.86
N LEU A 107 -13.07 -1.95 -9.59
CA LEU A 107 -13.07 -3.22 -8.86
C LEU A 107 -14.05 -4.25 -9.44
N GLU A 108 -15.24 -3.82 -9.86
CA GLU A 108 -16.25 -4.69 -10.50
C GLU A 108 -15.77 -5.29 -11.82
N ASN A 109 -14.86 -4.60 -12.52
CA ASN A 109 -14.32 -5.05 -13.81
C ASN A 109 -13.06 -5.93 -13.69
N LEU A 110 -12.60 -6.22 -12.47
CA LEU A 110 -11.42 -7.06 -12.28
C LEU A 110 -11.72 -8.53 -12.66
N PRO A 111 -10.87 -9.17 -13.50
CA PRO A 111 -11.07 -10.56 -13.88
C PRO A 111 -10.71 -11.49 -12.70
N ASN A 112 -11.43 -12.60 -12.58
CA ASN A 112 -11.17 -13.64 -11.57
C ASN A 112 -11.21 -13.16 -10.10
N THR A 113 -11.98 -12.11 -9.80
CA THR A 113 -12.15 -11.58 -8.44
C THR A 113 -13.60 -11.72 -7.94
N GLU A 114 -13.75 -11.93 -6.64
CA GLU A 114 -14.98 -11.79 -5.88
C GLU A 114 -14.85 -10.54 -5.02
N VAL A 115 -15.54 -9.47 -5.40
CA VAL A 115 -15.51 -8.22 -4.66
C VAL A 115 -16.76 -8.11 -3.79
N VAL A 116 -16.58 -7.88 -2.50
CA VAL A 116 -17.65 -7.55 -1.56
C VAL A 116 -17.50 -6.09 -1.16
N PHE A 117 -18.49 -5.28 -1.50
CA PHE A 117 -18.51 -3.86 -1.18
C PHE A 117 -19.21 -3.59 0.15
N LEU A 118 -18.57 -2.80 0.99
CA LEU A 118 -19.13 -2.17 2.17
C LEU A 118 -19.16 -0.67 1.95
N VAL A 119 -20.34 -0.09 1.80
CA VAL A 119 -20.51 1.35 1.52
C VAL A 119 -20.94 2.04 2.79
N GLU A 120 -20.10 2.95 3.29
CA GLU A 120 -20.26 3.64 4.57
C GLU A 120 -20.71 2.68 5.68
N PRO A 121 -20.04 1.52 5.86
CA PRO A 121 -20.52 0.49 6.77
C PRO A 121 -20.47 0.97 8.21
N LYS A 122 -21.36 0.39 9.03
CA LYS A 122 -21.20 0.52 10.48
C LYS A 122 -20.02 -0.32 10.96
N ARG A 123 -19.40 0.10 12.06
CA ARG A 123 -18.26 -0.63 12.67
C ARG A 123 -18.56 -2.12 12.87
N GLN A 124 -19.73 -2.46 13.40
CA GLN A 124 -20.12 -3.84 13.66
C GLN A 124 -20.25 -4.68 12.37
N GLU A 125 -20.73 -4.08 11.28
CA GLU A 125 -20.82 -4.75 9.98
C GLU A 125 -19.43 -5.01 9.43
N LEU A 126 -18.56 -4.00 9.48
CA LEU A 126 -17.18 -4.14 9.05
C LEU A 126 -16.45 -5.22 9.85
N ASP A 127 -16.54 -5.19 11.17
CA ASP A 127 -15.93 -6.21 12.03
C ASP A 127 -16.42 -7.61 11.63
N SER A 128 -17.74 -7.79 11.45
CA SER A 128 -18.31 -9.08 11.04
C SER A 128 -17.75 -9.60 9.71
N LYS A 129 -17.44 -8.69 8.78
CA LYS A 129 -16.90 -9.02 7.46
C LYS A 129 -15.40 -9.26 7.51
N LEU A 130 -14.64 -8.51 8.29
CA LEU A 130 -13.21 -8.72 8.47
C LEU A 130 -12.91 -10.14 8.99
N TRP A 131 -13.79 -10.68 9.85
CA TRP A 131 -13.67 -12.03 10.42
C TRP A 131 -14.39 -13.13 9.62
N ASP A 132 -14.67 -12.91 8.33
CA ASP A 132 -15.27 -13.92 7.45
C ASP A 132 -14.42 -15.21 7.45
N GLU A 133 -15.05 -16.37 7.69
CA GLU A 133 -14.36 -17.66 7.86
C GLU A 133 -13.55 -18.11 6.65
N ILE A 134 -13.93 -17.67 5.45
CA ILE A 134 -13.20 -17.98 4.21
C ILE A 134 -11.96 -17.08 4.07
N GLY A 135 -11.94 -15.92 4.74
CA GLY A 135 -10.85 -14.95 4.72
C GLY A 135 -10.81 -14.08 3.45
N TRP A 136 -9.97 -13.05 3.48
CA TRP A 136 -9.77 -12.10 2.39
C TRP A 136 -8.35 -12.18 1.85
N ASP A 137 -8.23 -12.12 0.53
CA ASP A 137 -6.92 -12.05 -0.13
C ASP A 137 -6.45 -10.58 -0.22
N ILE A 138 -7.39 -9.65 -0.40
CA ILE A 138 -7.12 -8.21 -0.49
C ILE A 138 -8.15 -7.44 0.34
N LEU A 139 -7.66 -6.47 1.13
CA LEU A 139 -8.46 -5.42 1.74
C LEU A 139 -8.25 -4.12 0.95
N PHE A 140 -9.33 -3.55 0.44
CA PHE A 140 -9.32 -2.28 -0.28
C PHE A 140 -10.10 -1.23 0.50
N PHE A 141 -9.56 -0.02 0.59
CA PHE A 141 -10.24 1.13 1.21
C PHE A 141 -10.16 2.35 0.31
N ALA A 142 -11.30 3.00 0.07
CA ALA A 142 -11.42 4.30 -0.57
C ALA A 142 -12.29 5.22 0.29
N GLY A 143 -11.74 6.32 0.76
CA GLY A 143 -12.38 7.18 1.75
C GLY A 143 -11.39 8.16 2.38
N HIS A 144 -11.86 8.93 3.37
CA HIS A 144 -11.01 9.82 4.14
C HIS A 144 -10.19 9.06 5.18
N SER A 145 -8.91 9.42 5.27
CA SER A 145 -8.06 9.02 6.38
C SER A 145 -7.29 10.23 6.89
N ARG A 146 -6.95 10.23 8.17
CA ARG A 146 -6.17 11.28 8.82
C ARG A 146 -5.19 10.68 9.80
N THR A 147 -4.12 11.40 10.07
CA THR A 147 -3.18 11.05 11.14
C THR A 147 -3.34 12.07 12.26
N GLN A 148 -3.66 11.60 13.46
CA GLN A 148 -3.70 12.41 14.67
C GLN A 148 -2.51 12.04 15.56
N GLY A 149 -1.49 12.89 15.58
CA GLY A 149 -0.23 12.58 16.28
C GLY A 149 0.49 11.41 15.61
N GLU A 150 0.62 10.29 16.32
CA GLU A 150 1.23 9.05 15.81
C GLU A 150 0.17 8.00 15.42
N THR A 151 -1.12 8.28 15.62
CA THR A 151 -2.22 7.33 15.34
C THR A 151 -2.85 7.63 13.98
N GLY A 152 -2.94 6.59 13.15
CA GLY A 152 -3.70 6.63 11.90
C GLY A 152 -5.19 6.39 12.16
N GLU A 153 -6.04 7.17 11.52
CA GLU A 153 -7.49 7.07 11.61
C GLU A 153 -8.10 6.95 10.21
N ILE A 154 -8.99 5.98 10.04
CA ILE A 154 -9.70 5.70 8.78
C ILE A 154 -11.19 5.96 9.02
N ASP A 155 -11.77 6.93 8.31
CA ASP A 155 -13.20 7.24 8.40
C ASP A 155 -13.97 6.21 7.56
N ILE A 156 -14.68 5.30 8.23
CA ILE A 156 -15.44 4.23 7.56
C ILE A 156 -16.84 4.68 7.17
N ASN A 157 -17.37 5.72 7.81
CA ASN A 157 -18.58 6.44 7.42
C ASN A 157 -18.54 7.85 8.05
N ASP A 158 -19.54 8.68 7.78
CA ASP A 158 -19.61 10.07 8.27
C ASP A 158 -19.56 10.23 9.80
N ASN A 159 -19.78 9.15 10.57
CA ASN A 159 -19.91 9.18 12.03
C ASN A 159 -18.94 8.25 12.78
N GLU A 160 -18.29 7.32 12.09
CA GLU A 160 -17.45 6.29 12.71
C GLU A 160 -16.11 6.16 12.00
N SER A 161 -15.07 5.89 12.80
CA SER A 161 -13.72 5.70 12.33
C SER A 161 -13.03 4.49 12.98
N LEU A 162 -11.95 4.03 12.35
CA LEU A 162 -11.03 3.02 12.87
C LEU A 162 -9.71 3.67 13.24
N THR A 163 -9.17 3.34 14.39
CA THR A 163 -7.78 3.65 14.73
C THR A 163 -6.88 2.47 14.38
N ILE A 164 -5.70 2.78 13.87
CA ILE A 164 -4.60 1.84 13.69
C ILE A 164 -3.61 2.12 14.81
N ASP A 165 -3.59 1.26 15.81
CA ASP A 165 -2.61 1.30 16.89
C ASP A 165 -1.37 0.48 16.46
N ASN A 166 -0.17 0.99 16.78
CA ASN A 166 1.11 0.31 16.55
C ASN A 166 1.41 -0.76 17.60
#